data_AF-A0A7L5E6M5-F1
#
_entry.id   AF-A0A7L5E6M5-F1
#
_cell.length_a   1.000
_cell.length_b   1.000
_cell.length_c   1.000
_cell.angle_alpha   90.00
_cell.angle_beta   90.00
_cell.angle_gamma   90.00
#
_symmetry.space_group_name_H-M   'P 1'
#
loop_
_entity.id
_entity.type
_entity.pdbx_description
1 polymer ?
#
loop_
_entity_poly.entity_id
_entity_poly.type
_entity_poly.pdbx_seq_one_letter_code
_entity_poly.pdbx_strand_id
1 'polypeptide(L)'
;MEKPISRPQHGFTDYSYIPLTAFAPELVGFADEENAAKLSRILSGAILTSSLFTRAEWGLFRTMSFKRHLILDVANGVFALSAPWLFGFAKNKKALAAFTVFGLIGILAGTLSKPEEM
;
A
#
# COMPACT_ATOMS: atom_id res chain seq x y z
N MET A 1 20.73 10.24 -5.67
CA MET A 1 19.87 11.39 -5.40
C MET A 1 19.31 11.22 -4.00
N GLU A 2 19.39 12.24 -3.15
CA GLU A 2 18.75 12.16 -1.84
C GLU A 2 17.23 12.08 -2.02
N LYS A 3 16.62 11.10 -1.38
CA LYS A 3 15.17 10.90 -1.40
C LYS A 3 14.51 11.71 -0.28
N PRO A 4 13.33 12.32 -0.51
CA PRO A 4 12.76 13.29 0.42
C PRO A 4 12.11 12.66 1.66
N ILE A 5 11.65 11.40 1.61
CA ILE A 5 10.92 10.75 2.70
C ILE A 5 11.91 9.95 3.57
N SER A 6 12.01 10.30 4.85
CA SER A 6 12.77 9.54 5.86
C SER A 6 12.04 8.25 6.26
N ARG A 7 12.77 7.27 6.83
CA ARG A 7 12.15 6.02 7.31
C ARG A 7 11.03 6.28 8.32
N PRO A 8 11.19 7.11 9.37
CA PRO A 8 10.08 7.36 10.30
C PRO A 8 8.83 7.97 9.66
N GLN A 9 9.01 8.87 8.67
CA GLN A 9 7.88 9.44 7.91
C GLN A 9 7.17 8.38 7.05
N HIS A 10 7.94 7.45 6.46
CA HIS A 10 7.38 6.31 5.75
C HIS A 10 6.57 5.41 6.69
N GLY A 11 7.10 5.06 7.87
CA GLY A 11 6.38 4.25 8.85
C GLY A 11 5.06 4.88 9.31
N PHE A 12 4.99 6.21 9.44
CA PHE A 12 3.72 6.91 9.68
C PHE A 12 2.73 6.74 8.52
N THR A 13 3.24 6.75 7.28
CA THR A 13 2.44 6.46 6.09
C THR A 13 1.90 5.04 6.14
N ASP A 14 2.70 4.02 6.47
CA ASP A 14 2.22 2.63 6.59
C ASP A 14 1.08 2.49 7.60
N TYR A 15 1.28 3.01 8.82
CA TYR A 15 0.30 2.87 9.90
C TYR A 15 -1.03 3.56 9.65
N SER A 16 -1.04 4.62 8.85
CA SER A 16 -2.29 5.26 8.41
C SER A 16 -2.88 4.55 7.19
N TYR A 17 -2.04 4.17 6.23
CA TYR A 17 -2.46 3.59 4.97
C TYR A 17 -3.07 2.19 5.11
N ILE A 18 -2.53 1.35 6.01
CA ILE A 18 -3.04 -0.01 6.27
C ILE A 18 -4.53 0.00 6.67
N PRO A 19 -4.96 0.69 7.76
CA PRO A 19 -6.37 0.70 8.16
C PRO A 19 -7.24 1.44 7.14
N LEU A 20 -6.75 2.53 6.54
CA LEU A 20 -7.52 3.25 5.52
C LEU A 20 -7.81 2.36 4.30
N THR A 21 -6.84 1.56 3.85
CA THR A 21 -7.03 0.62 2.75
C THR A 21 -7.93 -0.55 3.15
N ALA A 22 -7.85 -1.03 4.40
CA ALA A 22 -8.72 -2.11 4.90
C ALA A 22 -10.20 -1.70 4.94
N PHE A 23 -10.48 -0.48 5.41
CA PHE A 23 -11.84 0.06 5.62
C PHE A 23 -12.32 0.98 4.49
N ALA A 24 -11.53 1.16 3.43
CA ALA A 24 -11.93 1.94 2.28
C ALA A 24 -13.25 1.49 1.63
N PRO A 25 -13.58 0.19 1.53
CA PRO A 25 -14.87 -0.22 0.96
C PRO A 25 -16.05 0.45 1.66
N GLU A 26 -16.01 0.54 2.98
CA GLU A 26 -17.00 1.18 3.83
C GLU A 26 -16.87 2.72 3.78
N LEU A 27 -15.66 3.25 3.97
CA LEU A 27 -15.41 4.70 4.06
C LEU A 27 -15.70 5.45 2.75
N VAL A 28 -15.41 4.81 1.61
CA VAL A 28 -15.61 5.39 0.27
C VAL A 28 -16.96 4.94 -0.32
N GLY A 29 -17.53 3.84 0.18
CA GLY A 29 -18.83 3.32 -0.21
C GLY A 29 -18.80 2.53 -1.52
N PHE A 30 -17.84 1.60 -1.63
CA PHE A 30 -17.78 0.55 -2.65
C PHE A 30 -17.85 -0.86 -2.04
N ALA A 31 -18.35 -1.00 -0.81
CA ALA A 31 -18.47 -2.29 -0.11
C ALA A 31 -19.29 -3.35 -0.87
N ASP A 32 -20.28 -2.93 -1.66
CA ASP A 32 -21.12 -3.83 -2.48
C ASP A 32 -20.37 -4.38 -3.72
N GLU A 33 -19.21 -3.83 -4.06
CA GLU A 33 -18.34 -4.36 -5.12
C GLU A 33 -17.41 -5.41 -4.53
N GLU A 34 -17.85 -6.68 -4.54
CA GLU A 34 -17.20 -7.80 -3.86
C GLU A 34 -15.71 -7.93 -4.21
N ASN A 35 -15.37 -7.85 -5.50
CA ASN A 35 -13.98 -7.97 -5.96
C ASN A 35 -13.10 -6.84 -5.42
N ALA A 36 -13.57 -5.59 -5.51
CA ALA A 36 -12.84 -4.43 -5.01
C ALA A 36 -12.71 -4.47 -3.48
N ALA A 37 -13.79 -4.80 -2.76
CA ALA A 37 -13.79 -4.87 -1.31
C ALA A 37 -12.84 -5.96 -0.78
N LYS A 38 -12.83 -7.13 -1.42
CA LYS A 38 -11.90 -8.22 -1.10
C LYS A 38 -10.45 -7.83 -1.40
N LEU A 39 -10.18 -7.27 -2.58
CA LEU A 39 -8.83 -6.85 -2.96
C LEU A 39 -8.29 -5.73 -2.08
N SER A 40 -9.13 -4.80 -1.64
CA SER A 40 -8.74 -3.74 -0.69
C SER A 40 -8.18 -4.33 0.61
N ARG A 41 -8.86 -5.35 1.15
CA ARG A 41 -8.42 -6.06 2.36
C ARG A 41 -7.17 -6.91 2.12
N ILE A 42 -7.06 -7.55 0.96
CA ILE A 42 -5.84 -8.31 0.57
C ILE A 42 -4.64 -7.38 0.47
N LEU A 43 -4.78 -6.23 -0.20
CA LEU A 43 -3.73 -5.21 -0.32
C LEU A 43 -3.29 -4.73 1.06
N SER A 44 -4.25 -4.34 1.90
CA SER A 44 -3.97 -3.93 3.29
C SER A 44 -3.21 -5.01 4.07
N GLY A 45 -3.63 -6.28 3.96
CA GLY A 45 -2.94 -7.41 4.59
C GLY A 45 -1.52 -7.63 4.06
N ALA A 46 -1.30 -7.46 2.75
CA ALA A 46 0.02 -7.57 2.14
C ALA A 46 0.98 -6.47 2.64
N ILE A 47 0.50 -5.24 2.75
CA ILE A 47 1.27 -4.09 3.27
C ILE A 47 1.53 -4.25 4.77
N LEU A 48 0.55 -4.69 5.55
CA LEU A 48 0.76 -5.00 6.96
C LEU A 48 1.82 -6.09 7.13
N THR A 49 1.76 -7.13 6.31
CA THR A 49 2.74 -8.22 6.35
C THR A 49 4.14 -7.70 5.99
N SER A 50 4.30 -6.92 4.91
CA SER A 50 5.60 -6.33 4.57
C SER A 50 6.12 -5.40 5.67
N SER A 51 5.23 -4.65 6.34
CA SER A 51 5.56 -3.74 7.45
C SER A 51 6.00 -4.49 8.71
N LEU A 52 5.33 -5.59 9.07
CA LEU A 52 5.72 -6.38 10.24
C LEU A 52 7.07 -7.08 10.04
N PHE A 53 7.41 -7.45 8.80
CA PHE A 53 8.63 -8.18 8.51
C PHE A 53 9.82 -7.28 8.18
N THR A 54 9.62 -5.98 7.95
CA THR A 54 10.71 -5.05 7.60
C THR A 54 11.70 -4.85 8.74
N ARG A 55 12.97 -4.58 8.42
CA ARG A 55 14.05 -4.18 9.36
C ARG A 55 14.01 -2.69 9.74
N ALA A 56 12.95 -1.98 9.36
CA ALA A 56 12.69 -0.64 9.86
C ALA A 56 12.40 -0.65 11.37
N GLU A 57 12.45 0.54 11.97
CA GLU A 57 12.34 0.77 13.40
C GLU A 57 11.03 0.21 13.98
N TRP A 58 9.96 0.21 13.18
CA TRP A 58 8.62 -0.28 13.52
C TRP A 58 8.34 -1.74 13.16
N GLY A 59 9.27 -2.42 12.49
CA GLY A 59 9.10 -3.82 12.14
C GLY A 59 9.14 -4.73 13.37
N LEU A 60 8.22 -5.69 13.42
CA LEU A 60 8.08 -6.64 14.52
C LEU A 60 9.07 -7.80 14.41
N PHE A 61 9.18 -8.40 13.24
CA PHE A 61 10.03 -9.59 13.02
C PHE A 61 11.41 -9.25 12.45
N ARG A 62 11.55 -8.11 11.77
CA ARG A 62 12.85 -7.56 11.29
C ARG A 62 13.68 -8.54 10.45
N THR A 63 13.05 -9.32 9.58
CA THR A 63 13.73 -10.33 8.74
C THR A 63 14.00 -9.84 7.32
N MET A 64 13.18 -8.93 6.79
CA MET A 64 13.25 -8.38 5.44
C MET A 64 13.90 -6.99 5.43
N SER A 65 14.84 -6.72 4.52
CA SER A 65 15.42 -5.38 4.42
C SER A 65 14.41 -4.33 3.97
N PHE A 66 14.57 -3.09 4.44
CA PHE A 66 13.73 -1.96 4.10
C PHE A 66 13.73 -1.69 2.59
N LYS A 67 14.86 -1.87 1.90
CA LYS A 67 14.90 -1.82 0.43
C LYS A 67 13.93 -2.82 -0.23
N ARG A 68 13.81 -4.04 0.31
CA ARG A 68 12.85 -5.03 -0.21
C ARG A 68 11.41 -4.65 0.11
N HIS A 69 11.16 -4.10 1.31
CA HIS A 69 9.87 -3.53 1.67
C HIS A 69 9.44 -2.44 0.67
N LEU A 70 10.30 -1.48 0.36
CA LEU A 70 10.02 -0.42 -0.64
C LEU A 70 9.72 -0.96 -2.04
N ILE A 71 10.39 -2.05 -2.45
CA ILE A 71 10.10 -2.72 -3.72
C ILE A 71 8.69 -3.34 -3.70
N LEU A 72 8.28 -3.94 -2.57
CA LEU A 72 6.93 -4.46 -2.40
C LEU A 72 5.88 -3.34 -2.42
N ASP A 73 6.16 -2.16 -1.89
CA ASP A 73 5.22 -1.02 -1.96
C ASP A 73 4.98 -0.58 -3.40
N VAL A 74 6.05 -0.48 -4.20
CA VAL A 74 5.93 -0.16 -5.63
C VAL A 74 5.17 -1.26 -6.36
N ALA A 75 5.48 -2.54 -6.09
CA ALA A 75 4.79 -3.67 -6.71
C ALA A 75 3.29 -3.70 -6.36
N ASN A 76 2.96 -3.52 -5.09
CA ASN A 76 1.58 -3.40 -4.60
C ASN A 76 0.87 -2.19 -5.23
N GLY A 77 1.57 -1.07 -5.37
CA GLY A 77 1.01 0.13 -5.98
C GLY A 77 0.69 -0.06 -7.47
N VAL A 78 1.60 -0.63 -8.25
CA VAL A 78 1.36 -0.97 -9.68
C VAL A 78 0.23 -1.99 -9.83
N PHE A 79 0.18 -2.99 -8.94
CA PHE A 79 -0.91 -3.97 -8.91
C PHE A 79 -2.25 -3.29 -8.59
N ALA A 80 -2.30 -2.43 -7.58
CA ALA A 80 -3.50 -1.68 -7.22
C ALA A 80 -3.98 -0.78 -8.37
N LEU A 81 -3.08 -0.09 -9.07
CA LEU A 81 -3.45 0.67 -10.27
C LEU A 81 -4.10 -0.24 -11.32
N SER A 82 -3.56 -1.43 -11.54
CA SER A 82 -4.03 -2.32 -12.62
C SER A 82 -5.30 -3.11 -12.23
N ALA A 83 -5.55 -3.29 -10.93
CA ALA A 83 -6.62 -4.15 -10.40
C ALA A 83 -8.04 -3.85 -10.93
N PRO A 84 -8.49 -2.59 -11.09
CA PRO A 84 -9.83 -2.30 -11.59
C PRO A 84 -10.12 -2.96 -12.95
N TRP A 85 -9.12 -3.01 -13.83
CA TRP A 85 -9.25 -3.65 -15.13
C TRP A 85 -9.07 -5.16 -15.07
N LEU A 86 -8.08 -5.64 -14.30
CA LEU A 86 -7.79 -7.07 -14.16
C LEU A 86 -8.93 -7.85 -13.51
N PHE A 87 -9.67 -7.23 -12.59
CA PHE A 87 -10.74 -7.87 -11.82
C PHE A 87 -12.15 -7.33 -12.13
N GLY A 88 -12.28 -6.51 -13.19
CA GLY A 88 -13.57 -6.15 -13.77
C GLY A 88 -14.38 -5.06 -13.05
N PHE A 89 -13.82 -4.36 -12.07
CA PHE A 89 -14.52 -3.32 -11.31
C PHE A 89 -14.21 -1.88 -11.79
N ALA A 90 -13.55 -1.70 -12.94
CA ALA A 90 -13.22 -0.39 -13.50
C ALA A 90 -14.44 0.51 -13.79
N LYS A 91 -15.65 -0.05 -13.93
CA LYS A 91 -16.89 0.72 -14.11
C LYS A 91 -17.41 1.31 -12.79
N ASN A 92 -16.98 0.79 -11.65
CA ASN A 92 -17.32 1.33 -10.33
C ASN A 92 -16.39 2.54 -10.05
N LYS A 93 -16.91 3.75 -10.23
CA LYS A 93 -16.12 5.00 -10.11
C LYS A 93 -15.44 5.16 -8.74
N LYS A 94 -16.10 4.71 -7.67
CA LYS A 94 -15.59 4.81 -6.30
C LYS A 94 -14.43 3.85 -6.07
N ALA A 95 -14.60 2.58 -6.47
CA ALA A 95 -13.54 1.59 -6.39
C ALA A 95 -12.34 1.96 -7.28
N LEU A 96 -12.60 2.41 -8.52
CA LEU A 96 -11.55 2.88 -9.44
C LEU A 96 -10.74 4.02 -8.82
N ALA A 97 -11.41 5.04 -8.26
CA ALA A 97 -10.73 6.16 -7.60
C ALA A 97 -9.90 5.70 -6.39
N ALA A 98 -10.46 4.84 -5.53
CA ALA A 98 -9.76 4.31 -4.37
C ALA A 98 -8.48 3.55 -4.76
N PHE A 99 -8.58 2.60 -5.69
CA PHE A 99 -7.44 1.82 -6.17
C PHE A 99 -6.40 2.66 -6.93
N THR A 100 -6.84 3.74 -7.59
CA THR A 100 -5.92 4.72 -8.19
C THR A 100 -5.12 5.43 -7.11
N VAL A 101 -5.77 5.91 -6.05
CA VAL A 101 -5.11 6.57 -4.91
C VAL A 101 -4.17 5.60 -4.20
N PHE A 102 -4.60 4.36 -3.94
CA PHE A 102 -3.77 3.32 -3.36
C PHE A 102 -2.50 3.08 -4.18
N GLY A 103 -2.68 2.93 -5.49
CA GLY A 103 -1.59 2.70 -6.40
C GLY A 103 -0.57 3.82 -6.42
N LEU A 104 -1.04 5.07 -6.50
CA LEU A 104 -0.18 6.25 -6.49
C LEU A 104 0.57 6.39 -5.15
N ILE A 105 -0.12 6.22 -4.01
CA ILE A 105 0.52 6.31 -2.70
C ILE A 105 1.62 5.24 -2.55
N GLY A 106 1.33 3.98 -2.88
CA GLY A 106 2.32 2.90 -2.78
C GLY A 106 3.55 3.13 -3.66
N ILE A 107 3.35 3.58 -4.90
CA ILE A 107 4.46 3.91 -5.81
C ILE A 107 5.28 5.10 -5.28
N LEU A 108 4.62 6.18 -4.86
CA LEU A 108 5.31 7.38 -4.37
C LEU A 108 6.04 7.09 -3.07
N ALA A 109 5.43 6.39 -2.12
CA ALA A 109 6.06 6.00 -0.87
C ALA A 109 7.29 5.12 -1.12
N GLY A 110 7.19 4.08 -1.94
CA GLY A 110 8.30 3.19 -2.27
C GLY A 110 9.45 3.89 -3.01
N THR A 111 9.14 4.79 -3.95
CA THR A 111 10.15 5.48 -4.77
C THR A 111 10.81 6.66 -4.06
N LEU A 112 10.06 7.42 -3.25
CA LEU A 112 10.54 8.65 -2.61
C LEU A 112 11.11 8.44 -1.19
N SER A 113 11.14 7.20 -0.69
CA SER A 113 11.70 6.89 0.65
C SER A 113 13.15 6.44 0.60
N LYS A 114 13.96 6.97 1.53
CA LYS A 114 15.38 6.65 1.73
C LYS A 114 15.56 5.15 2.03
N PRO A 115 16.25 4.38 1.17
CA PRO A 115 16.35 2.92 1.32
C PRO A 115 17.39 2.46 2.35
N GLU A 116 18.26 3.36 2.82
CA GLU A 116 19.42 3.04 3.65
C GLU A 116 18.98 2.55 5.04
N GLU A 117 19.50 1.40 5.45
CA GLU A 117 19.39 0.87 6.81
C GLU A 117 20.63 1.33 7.58
N MET A 118 20.47 1.88 8.79
CA MET A 118 21.61 2.20 9.66
C MET A 118 22.29 0.94 10.19
#